data_AF-D7CP52-F1
#
_entry.id   AF-D7CP52-F1
#
_cell.length_a   1.000
_cell.length_b   1.000
_cell.length_c   1.000
_cell.angle_alpha   90.00
_cell.angle_beta   90.00
_cell.angle_gamma   90.00
#
_symmetry.space_group_name_H-M   'P 1'
#
loop_
_entity.id
_entity.type
_entity.pdbx_description
1 polymer ?
#
loop_
_entity_poly.entity_id
_entity_poly.type
_entity_poly.pdbx_seq_one_letter_code
_entity_poly.pdbx_strand_id
1 'polypeptide(L)'
;MAGKKKLGMGLDLLLSSVQSSVNQPGGIVDWNRIQSVFDQARREDEAGNVFEAYYLYRLASDLVREKGPAITPEAKSLASQSLNNAAVILYEHGYTAQARRLLEKAVQVCPDNLTARDNLNSLLQGG
;
A
#
# COMPACT_ATOMS: atom_id res chain seq x y z
N MET A 1 7.20 -35.06 15.14
CA MET A 1 8.15 -33.93 15.28
C MET A 1 7.49 -32.68 14.73
N ALA A 2 7.44 -31.62 15.53
CA ALA A 2 6.60 -30.44 15.32
C ALA A 2 7.00 -29.63 14.07
N GLY A 3 5.99 -29.25 13.28
CA GLY A 3 6.14 -28.37 12.13
C GLY A 3 6.47 -26.95 12.55
N LYS A 4 7.52 -26.38 11.97
CA LYS A 4 7.80 -24.95 12.03
C LYS A 4 7.22 -24.31 10.76
N LYS A 5 5.94 -23.95 10.80
CA LYS A 5 5.39 -22.97 9.86
C LYS A 5 6.13 -21.66 10.14
N LYS A 6 6.91 -21.17 9.17
CA LYS A 6 7.55 -19.85 9.22
C LYS A 6 6.45 -18.78 9.14
N LEU A 7 5.81 -18.51 10.26
CA LEU A 7 4.89 -17.39 10.45
C LEU A 7 5.74 -16.16 10.80
N GLY A 8 5.73 -15.15 9.93
CA GLY A 8 6.30 -13.83 10.20
C GLY A 8 7.71 -13.62 9.66
N MET A 9 7.84 -13.45 8.33
CA MET A 9 9.01 -12.80 7.72
C MET A 9 8.74 -11.33 7.36
N GLY A 10 7.62 -10.75 7.82
CA GLY A 10 7.17 -9.40 7.44
C GLY A 10 7.93 -8.23 8.08
N LEU A 11 8.94 -8.48 8.93
CA LEU A 11 9.70 -7.40 9.59
C LEU A 11 11.19 -7.34 9.19
N ASP A 12 11.84 -8.48 8.93
CA ASP A 12 13.30 -8.53 8.73
C ASP A 12 13.75 -8.15 7.31
N LEU A 13 12.85 -8.18 6.32
CA LEU A 13 13.20 -7.85 4.93
C LEU A 13 13.37 -6.34 4.69
N LEU A 14 12.73 -5.50 5.52
CA LEU A 14 12.85 -4.04 5.45
C LEU A 14 14.10 -3.51 6.16
N LEU A 15 14.69 -4.29 7.08
CA LEU A 15 15.90 -3.87 7.83
C LEU A 15 17.19 -4.21 7.10
N SER A 16 17.21 -5.29 6.32
CA SER A 16 18.43 -5.80 5.68
C SER A 16 18.83 -5.09 4.38
N SER A 17 17.91 -4.38 3.70
CA SER A 17 18.19 -3.58 2.50
C SER A 17 18.46 -2.09 2.79
N VAL A 18 18.29 -1.65 4.04
CA VAL A 18 18.35 -0.23 4.46
C VAL A 18 19.68 0.14 5.13
N GLN A 19 20.62 -0.80 5.30
CA GLN A 19 21.92 -0.51 5.92
C GLN A 19 22.90 0.29 5.04
N SER A 20 22.51 0.69 3.83
CA SER A 20 23.37 1.48 2.92
C SER A 20 22.73 2.81 2.50
N SER A 21 22.24 3.62 3.44
CA SER A 21 22.08 5.07 3.20
C SER A 21 21.94 5.85 4.52
N VAL A 22 23.03 5.83 5.29
CA VAL A 22 23.25 6.84 6.34
C VAL A 22 23.52 8.18 5.65
N ASN A 23 22.79 9.22 6.09
CA ASN A 23 22.89 10.65 5.76
C ASN A 23 22.35 11.15 4.42
N GLN A 24 21.07 11.59 4.38
CA GLN A 24 20.69 12.88 3.78
C GLN A 24 19.42 13.47 4.47
N PRO A 25 19.31 14.81 4.64
CA PRO A 25 18.18 15.44 5.30
C PRO A 25 16.95 15.51 4.38
N GLY A 26 15.88 14.80 4.74
CA GLY A 26 14.51 15.34 4.72
C GLY A 26 13.69 15.40 3.42
N GLY A 27 14.08 14.78 2.29
CA GLY A 27 13.22 14.82 1.10
C GLY A 27 13.33 13.67 0.10
N ILE A 28 14.55 13.25 -0.26
CA ILE A 28 14.76 12.26 -1.34
C ILE A 28 14.69 10.82 -0.83
N VAL A 29 15.16 10.58 0.39
CA VAL A 29 15.22 9.24 1.01
C VAL A 29 13.82 8.71 1.37
N ASP A 30 12.87 9.61 1.63
CA ASP A 30 11.51 9.24 2.05
C ASP A 30 10.63 8.76 0.89
N TRP A 31 10.73 9.37 -0.30
CA TRP A 31 10.03 8.91 -1.51
C TRP A 31 10.53 7.53 -1.96
N ASN A 32 11.85 7.33 -1.97
CA ASN A 32 12.45 6.05 -2.35
C ASN A 32 11.96 4.90 -1.44
N ARG A 33 11.76 5.19 -0.15
CA ARG A 33 11.20 4.21 0.79
C ARG A 33 9.74 3.88 0.47
N ILE A 34 8.89 4.90 0.24
CA ILE A 34 7.48 4.70 -0.13
C ILE A 34 7.38 3.86 -1.41
N GLN A 35 8.17 4.23 -2.43
CA GLN A 35 8.20 3.52 -3.71
C GLN A 35 8.70 2.08 -3.55
N SER A 36 9.76 1.86 -2.76
CA SER A 36 10.30 0.52 -2.50
C SER A 36 9.28 -0.39 -1.81
N VAL A 37 8.55 0.12 -0.82
CA VAL A 37 7.48 -0.64 -0.13
C VAL A 37 6.35 -0.98 -1.10
N PHE A 38 5.95 -0.03 -1.96
CA PHE A 38 4.93 -0.27 -2.99
C PHE A 38 5.36 -1.33 -4.01
N ASP A 39 6.59 -1.24 -4.51
CA ASP A 39 7.14 -2.22 -5.45
C ASP A 39 7.23 -3.62 -4.83
N GLN A 40 7.54 -3.71 -3.53
CA GLN A 40 7.49 -4.97 -2.79
C GLN A 40 6.06 -5.48 -2.65
N ALA A 41 5.09 -4.62 -2.31
CA ALA A 41 3.69 -4.99 -2.22
C ALA A 41 3.21 -5.65 -3.52
N ARG A 42 3.55 -5.06 -4.67
CA ARG A 42 3.19 -5.60 -5.99
C ARG A 42 3.84 -6.97 -6.25
N ARG A 43 5.11 -7.15 -5.89
CA ARG A 43 5.78 -8.47 -6.03
C ARG A 43 5.12 -9.54 -5.18
N GLU A 44 4.75 -9.22 -3.94
CA GLU A 44 4.06 -10.15 -3.06
C GLU A 44 2.64 -10.47 -3.56
N ASP A 45 1.95 -9.48 -4.13
CA ASP A 45 0.64 -9.62 -4.75
C ASP A 45 0.70 -10.57 -5.96
N GLU A 46 1.65 -10.32 -6.87
CA GLU A 46 1.94 -11.17 -8.03
C GLU A 46 2.34 -12.61 -7.62
N ALA A 47 2.99 -12.77 -6.46
CA ALA A 47 3.36 -14.06 -5.89
C ALA A 47 2.20 -14.78 -5.16
N GLY A 48 1.04 -14.14 -5.02
CA GLY A 48 -0.12 -14.67 -4.31
C GLY A 48 -0.01 -14.56 -2.78
N ASN A 49 0.98 -13.85 -2.25
CA ASN A 49 1.17 -13.59 -0.81
C ASN A 49 0.27 -12.43 -0.36
N VAL A 50 -1.05 -12.60 -0.54
CA VAL A 50 -2.06 -11.54 -0.40
C VAL A 50 -2.07 -10.80 0.95
N PHE A 51 -1.75 -11.50 2.04
CA PHE A 51 -1.66 -10.87 3.37
C PHE A 51 -0.47 -9.91 3.49
N GLU A 52 0.69 -10.31 2.95
CA GLU A 52 1.89 -9.48 2.94
C GLU A 52 1.70 -8.29 1.99
N ALA A 53 1.16 -8.54 0.80
CA ALA A 53 0.80 -7.50 -0.16
C ALA A 53 -0.14 -6.46 0.46
N TYR A 54 -1.22 -6.90 1.11
CA TYR A 54 -2.13 -6.01 1.82
C TYR A 54 -1.42 -5.15 2.87
N TYR A 55 -0.59 -5.77 3.71
CA TYR A 55 0.18 -5.05 4.72
C TYR A 55 1.09 -3.99 4.10
N LEU A 56 1.84 -4.35 3.06
CA LEU A 56 2.79 -3.45 2.40
C LEU A 56 2.08 -2.30 1.66
N TYR A 57 0.96 -2.55 0.98
CA TYR A 57 0.14 -1.48 0.40
C TYR A 57 -0.38 -0.51 1.48
N ARG A 58 -0.84 -1.03 2.63
CA ARG A 58 -1.27 -0.18 3.75
C ARG A 58 -0.11 0.66 4.28
N LEU A 59 1.07 0.04 4.46
CA LEU A 59 2.29 0.72 4.90
C LEU A 59 2.72 1.85 3.94
N ALA A 60 2.74 1.60 2.63
CA ALA A 60 3.07 2.63 1.64
C ALA A 60 2.13 3.85 1.73
N SER A 61 0.82 3.62 1.90
CA SER A 61 -0.15 4.71 2.07
C SER A 61 -0.01 5.47 3.39
N ASP A 62 0.34 4.77 4.47
CA ASP A 62 0.48 5.37 5.81
C ASP A 62 1.77 6.21 5.91
N LEU A 63 2.87 5.76 5.28
CA LEU A 63 4.12 6.54 5.16
C LEU A 63 3.92 7.88 4.45
N VAL A 64 3.02 7.94 3.47
CA VAL A 64 2.61 9.19 2.84
C VAL A 64 1.81 10.05 3.83
N ARG A 65 0.84 9.49 4.56
CA ARG A 65 0.07 10.27 5.55
C ARG A 65 0.96 10.94 6.62
N GLU A 66 1.99 10.24 7.09
CA GLU A 66 2.89 10.74 8.15
C GLU A 66 3.69 12.00 7.76
N LYS A 67 3.91 12.24 6.47
CA LYS A 67 4.72 13.38 5.97
C LYS A 67 3.92 14.69 5.83
N GLY A 68 2.60 14.66 6.00
CA GLY A 68 1.77 15.86 6.04
C GLY A 68 1.67 16.61 4.69
N PRO A 69 1.48 17.94 4.68
CA PRO A 69 1.08 18.70 3.48
C PRO A 69 2.19 18.92 2.44
N ALA A 70 3.46 18.63 2.74
CA ALA A 70 4.60 18.82 1.83
C ALA A 70 4.82 17.63 0.87
N ILE A 71 3.76 16.92 0.50
CA ILE A 71 3.83 15.70 -0.31
C ILE A 71 3.66 15.99 -1.80
N THR A 72 4.50 15.35 -2.61
CA THR A 72 4.48 15.52 -4.06
C THR A 72 3.23 14.87 -4.67
N PRO A 73 2.75 15.33 -5.83
CA PRO A 73 1.64 14.69 -6.56
C PRO A 73 1.89 13.20 -6.83
N GLU A 74 3.14 12.82 -7.10
CA GLU A 74 3.56 11.44 -7.32
C GLU A 74 3.34 10.58 -6.07
N ALA A 75 3.67 11.12 -4.89
CA ALA A 75 3.42 10.45 -3.62
C ALA A 75 1.93 10.30 -3.30
N LYS A 76 1.10 11.28 -3.64
CA LYS A 76 -0.37 11.13 -3.54
C LYS A 76 -0.90 10.07 -4.49
N SER A 77 -0.41 10.06 -5.74
CA SER A 77 -0.80 9.06 -6.72
C SER A 77 -0.44 7.65 -6.25
N LEU A 78 0.78 7.43 -5.76
CA LEU A 78 1.22 6.13 -5.27
C LEU A 78 0.47 5.69 -4.00
N ALA A 79 0.20 6.60 -3.06
CA ALA A 79 -0.65 6.29 -1.91
C ALA A 79 -2.08 5.90 -2.32
N SER A 80 -2.66 6.61 -3.29
CA SER A 80 -3.98 6.30 -3.84
C SER A 80 -3.99 4.92 -4.52
N GLN A 81 -2.97 4.60 -5.32
CA GLN A 81 -2.80 3.26 -5.92
C GLN A 81 -2.66 2.16 -4.85
N SER A 82 -1.89 2.44 -3.79
CA SER A 82 -1.72 1.49 -2.68
C SER A 82 -3.05 1.22 -1.97
N LEU A 83 -3.82 2.28 -1.67
CA LEU A 83 -5.15 2.15 -1.06
C LEU A 83 -6.12 1.41 -1.96
N ASN A 84 -6.08 1.65 -3.27
CA ASN A 84 -6.86 0.92 -4.27
C ASN A 84 -6.55 -0.58 -4.25
N ASN A 85 -5.28 -0.96 -4.34
CA ASN A 85 -4.90 -2.38 -4.39
C ASN A 85 -5.22 -3.11 -3.08
N ALA A 86 -4.98 -2.46 -1.93
CA ALA A 86 -5.42 -2.98 -0.64
C ALA A 86 -6.95 -3.16 -0.56
N ALA A 87 -7.73 -2.29 -1.22
CA ALA A 87 -9.17 -2.43 -1.28
C ALA A 87 -9.62 -3.61 -2.15
N VAL A 88 -8.96 -3.83 -3.29
CA VAL A 88 -9.21 -4.98 -4.16
C VAL A 88 -8.99 -6.28 -3.39
N ILE A 89 -7.86 -6.42 -2.70
CA ILE A 89 -7.56 -7.61 -1.87
C ILE A 89 -8.67 -7.84 -0.82
N LEU A 90 -9.12 -6.78 -0.14
CA LEU A 90 -10.20 -6.88 0.84
C LEU A 90 -11.51 -7.32 0.21
N TYR A 91 -11.87 -6.76 -0.95
CA TYR A 91 -13.10 -7.08 -1.67
C TYR A 91 -13.12 -8.55 -2.09
N GLU A 92 -12.02 -9.04 -2.67
CA GLU A 92 -11.87 -10.45 -3.08
C GLU A 92 -12.00 -11.43 -1.91
N HIS A 93 -11.69 -10.98 -0.69
CA HIS A 93 -11.82 -11.77 0.53
C HIS A 93 -13.12 -11.50 1.31
N GLY A 94 -14.11 -10.86 0.69
CA GLY A 94 -15.45 -10.63 1.26
C GLY A 94 -15.55 -9.47 2.25
N TYR A 95 -14.50 -8.67 2.42
CA TYR A 95 -14.47 -7.51 3.31
C TYR A 95 -14.93 -6.23 2.59
N THR A 96 -16.15 -6.28 2.01
CA THR A 96 -16.69 -5.22 1.14
C THR A 96 -16.77 -3.86 1.82
N ALA A 97 -17.18 -3.80 3.10
CA ALA A 97 -17.28 -2.54 3.83
C ALA A 97 -15.90 -1.90 4.08
N GLN A 98 -14.88 -2.71 4.35
CA GLN A 98 -13.50 -2.25 4.52
C GLN A 98 -12.92 -1.79 3.19
N ALA A 99 -13.15 -2.55 2.11
CA ALA A 99 -12.73 -2.20 0.75
C ALA A 99 -13.28 -0.83 0.32
N ARG A 100 -14.59 -0.61 0.52
CA ARG A 100 -15.24 0.68 0.25
C ARG A 100 -14.53 1.85 0.94
N ARG A 101 -14.26 1.72 2.24
CA ARG A 101 -13.58 2.78 3.01
C ARG A 101 -12.18 3.07 2.50
N LEU A 102 -11.47 2.07 1.98
CA LEU A 102 -10.15 2.28 1.38
C LEU A 102 -10.24 2.97 0.02
N LEU A 103 -11.23 2.63 -0.81
CA LEU A 103 -11.49 3.29 -2.08
C LEU A 103 -11.91 4.75 -1.91
N GLU A 104 -12.78 5.05 -0.94
CA GLU A 104 -13.15 6.43 -0.58
C GLU A 104 -11.90 7.25 -0.21
N LYS A 105 -10.99 6.68 0.58
CA LYS A 105 -9.70 7.31 0.91
C LYS A 105 -8.79 7.46 -0.30
N ALA A 106 -8.72 6.46 -1.19
CA ALA A 106 -7.91 6.51 -2.40
C ALA A 106 -8.32 7.68 -3.30
N VAL A 107 -9.64 7.88 -3.49
CA VAL A 107 -10.20 9.00 -4.25
C VAL A 107 -9.98 10.34 -3.54
N GLN A 108 -10.10 10.38 -2.21
CA GLN A 108 -9.81 11.60 -1.44
C GLN A 108 -8.34 12.04 -1.57
N VAL A 109 -7.40 11.09 -1.55
CA VAL A 109 -5.97 11.37 -1.66
C VAL A 109 -5.57 11.80 -3.07
N CYS A 110 -6.11 11.14 -4.09
CA CYS A 110 -5.86 11.47 -5.50
C CYS A 110 -7.17 11.34 -6.30
N PRO A 111 -7.92 12.45 -6.47
CA PRO A 111 -9.17 12.45 -7.23
C PRO A 111 -9.03 12.06 -8.71
N ASP A 112 -7.81 12.18 -9.25
CA ASP A 112 -7.49 11.86 -10.64
C ASP A 112 -7.16 10.37 -10.85
N ASN A 113 -7.13 9.56 -9.78
CA ASN A 113 -6.99 8.11 -9.91
C ASN A 113 -8.30 7.49 -10.42
N LEU A 114 -8.39 7.35 -11.75
CA LEU A 114 -9.56 6.79 -12.43
C LEU A 114 -9.87 5.37 -11.97
N THR A 115 -8.86 4.51 -11.80
CA THR A 115 -9.05 3.13 -11.35
C THR A 115 -9.70 3.06 -9.97
N ALA A 116 -9.26 3.88 -9.01
CA ALA A 116 -9.85 3.92 -7.68
C ALA A 116 -11.32 4.40 -7.71
N ARG A 117 -11.63 5.36 -8.59
CA ARG A 117 -13.00 5.85 -8.80
C ARG A 117 -13.89 4.80 -9.43
N ASP A 118 -13.41 4.10 -10.44
CA ASP A 118 -14.17 3.07 -11.14
C ASP A 118 -14.44 1.87 -10.24
N ASN A 119 -13.46 1.48 -9.41
CA ASN A 119 -13.63 0.45 -8.39
C ASN A 119 -14.65 0.88 -7.32
N LEU A 120 -14.59 2.14 -6.85
CA LEU A 120 -15.58 2.66 -5.90
C LEU A 120 -16.98 2.65 -6.50
N ASN A 121 -17.14 3.12 -7.74
CA ASN A 121 -18.41 3.16 -8.44
C ASN A 121 -18.98 1.75 -8.63
N SER A 122 -18.15 0.81 -9.06
CA SER A 122 -18.54 -0.60 -9.22
C SER A 122 -19.03 -1.20 -7.90
N LEU A 123 -18.33 -0.92 -6.80
CA LEU A 123 -18.73 -1.39 -5.46
C LEU A 123 -20.05 -0.77 -5.00
N LEU A 124 -20.28 0.52 -5.29
CA LEU A 124 -21.52 1.23 -4.92
C LEU A 124 -22.73 0.78 -5.75
N GLN A 125 -22.51 0.37 -7.00
CA GLN A 125 -23.57 -0.12 -7.90
C GLN A 125 -23.87 -1.61 -7.70
N GLY A 126 -22.90 -2.38 -7.20
CA GLY A 126 -23.02 -3.83 -6.94
C GLY A 126 -23.35 -4.21 -5.49
N GLY A 127 -23.83 -3.25 -4.68
CA GLY A 127 -24.21 -3.45 -3.27
C GLY A 127 -25.69 -3.71 -3.06
#